data_AF-N1W7R7-F1
#
_entry.id   AF-N1W7R7-F1
#
_cell.length_a   1.000
_cell.length_b   1.000
_cell.length_c   1.000
_cell.angle_alpha   90.00
_cell.angle_beta   90.00
_cell.angle_gamma   90.00
#
_symmetry.space_group_name_H-M   'P 1'
#
loop_
_entity.id
_entity.type
_entity.pdbx_description
1 polymer ?
#
loop_
_entity_poly.entity_id
_entity_poly.type
_entity_poly.pdbx_seq_one_letter_code
_entity_poly.pdbx_strand_id
1 'polypeptide(L)'
;MGKALPRDFRGIDKSLESTSNVKTILDGIGYDFSKLPKELTNLSQLFFDTLYEGELPVFLGNSPFLKARFNKEYDDAILAREKGKDWILELEEKEKKTSGISSLKIRYNKILGYFIEISKAQAKEVPAHFLKKQTLVTGERFTSLQLEELERAILQADEIIERIEKEKFEELVAHCISLYEEFLTLSNEVASLDYHLSLTEIKEEYQWARPEIRSDGILEFSESRHPVVETFLPIGERFVPNSLELNPKDNAIAVLTGPNMAGKSTFMRQIAINQILFQMGSYVPAKKASLSVVDRIFTRIGSGDNLTKGESTFFVEMRETATILNQFSENSLILFDEVGRGTSTYDGLSIAWAILEFLTVKFPKPKTIFATHYHELTELEKGNGIFNLYLDTFEKEGEILFLKKVKRGKSKQSFGIYVAKLAGIPETVSDRAKEILVGLESKKREIKIKNEEPSLFAGLMDNHTSNLSPNEEKVLKRLRQIDPNQIPPLEALSILDELKRILK
;
A
#
# COMPACT_ATOMS: atom_id res chain seq x y z
N MET A 1 -17.15 -18.61 0.10
CA MET A 1 -18.12 -18.27 1.17
C MET A 1 -18.10 -19.40 2.17
N GLY A 2 -17.61 -19.14 3.38
CA GLY A 2 -17.53 -20.14 4.45
C GLY A 2 -18.92 -20.47 4.99
N LYS A 3 -19.17 -21.75 5.32
CA LYS A 3 -20.33 -22.14 6.13
C LYS A 3 -20.05 -21.75 7.58
N ALA A 4 -21.06 -21.24 8.28
CA ALA A 4 -20.96 -21.00 9.72
C ALA A 4 -20.63 -22.30 10.47
N LEU A 5 -19.89 -22.18 11.56
CA LEU A 5 -19.54 -23.24 12.49
C LEU A 5 -20.12 -22.93 13.89
N PRO A 6 -20.36 -23.94 14.76
CA PRO A 6 -20.95 -23.68 16.06
C PRO A 6 -20.14 -22.71 16.93
N ARG A 7 -18.81 -22.69 16.79
CA ARG A 7 -17.94 -21.73 17.50
C ARG A 7 -18.15 -20.28 17.09
N ASP A 8 -18.67 -20.02 15.89
CA ASP A 8 -18.90 -18.65 15.40
C ASP A 8 -19.95 -17.94 16.27
N PHE A 9 -20.97 -18.65 16.76
CA PHE A 9 -21.96 -18.07 17.68
C PHE A 9 -21.30 -17.53 18.97
N ARG A 10 -20.32 -18.26 19.51
CA ARG A 10 -19.57 -17.80 20.69
C ARG A 10 -18.64 -16.63 20.36
N GLY A 11 -18.13 -16.57 19.13
CA GLY A 11 -17.38 -15.41 18.64
C GLY A 11 -18.25 -14.16 18.53
N ILE A 12 -19.48 -14.32 18.01
CA ILE A 12 -20.47 -13.24 17.93
C ILE A 12 -20.81 -12.74 19.33
N ASP A 13 -21.20 -13.65 20.23
CA ASP A 13 -21.59 -13.33 21.61
C ASP A 13 -20.52 -12.50 22.34
N LYS A 14 -19.24 -12.94 22.29
CA LYS A 14 -18.10 -12.20 22.86
C LYS A 14 -17.90 -10.82 22.22
N SER A 15 -18.16 -10.68 20.93
CA SER A 15 -18.03 -9.40 20.22
C SER A 15 -19.13 -8.42 20.64
N LEU A 16 -20.36 -8.91 20.85
CA LEU A 16 -21.49 -8.11 21.34
C LEU A 16 -21.27 -7.64 22.79
N GLU A 17 -20.75 -8.53 23.65
CA GLU A 17 -20.36 -8.18 25.02
C GLU A 17 -19.25 -7.11 25.04
N SER A 18 -18.20 -7.31 24.23
CA SER A 18 -17.08 -6.38 24.11
C SER A 18 -17.53 -5.01 23.62
N THR A 19 -18.45 -4.96 22.66
CA THR A 19 -19.03 -3.70 22.15
C THR A 19 -19.69 -2.88 23.26
N SER A 20 -20.43 -3.53 24.15
CA SER A 20 -21.09 -2.86 25.29
C SER A 20 -20.08 -2.26 26.27
N ASN A 21 -18.97 -2.97 26.50
CA ASN A 21 -17.87 -2.48 27.33
C ASN A 21 -17.15 -1.29 26.68
N VAL A 22 -16.85 -1.39 25.38
CA VAL A 22 -16.23 -0.30 24.60
C VAL A 22 -17.11 0.95 24.62
N LYS A 23 -18.43 0.81 24.42
CA LYS A 23 -19.38 1.92 24.50
C LYS A 23 -19.30 2.65 25.84
N THR A 24 -19.23 1.91 26.95
CA THR A 24 -19.15 2.49 28.30
C THR A 24 -17.89 3.33 28.48
N ILE A 25 -16.75 2.89 27.93
CA ILE A 25 -15.49 3.62 27.96
C ILE A 25 -15.59 4.89 27.11
N LEU A 26 -16.12 4.77 25.89
CA LEU A 26 -16.24 5.87 24.93
C LEU A 26 -17.22 6.97 25.39
N ASP A 27 -18.29 6.60 26.09
CA ASP A 27 -19.18 7.55 26.76
C ASP A 27 -18.46 8.43 27.78
N GLY A 28 -17.48 7.85 28.49
CA GLY A 28 -16.67 8.58 29.47
C GLY A 28 -15.81 9.69 28.87
N ILE A 29 -15.53 9.63 27.57
CA ILE A 29 -14.76 10.64 26.82
C ILE A 29 -15.62 11.43 25.81
N GLY A 30 -16.94 11.18 25.78
CA GLY A 30 -17.87 11.84 24.86
C GLY A 30 -17.66 11.49 23.39
N TYR A 31 -17.08 10.32 23.09
CA TYR A 31 -16.95 9.85 21.71
C TYR A 31 -18.26 9.20 21.26
N ASP A 32 -18.75 9.61 20.08
CA ASP A 32 -20.00 9.09 19.53
C ASP A 32 -19.80 7.68 18.99
N PHE A 33 -20.27 6.70 19.76
CA PHE A 33 -20.31 5.29 19.42
C PHE A 33 -21.71 4.79 19.77
N SER A 34 -22.34 4.07 18.86
CA SER A 34 -23.74 3.70 18.98
C SER A 34 -23.92 2.68 20.09
N LYS A 35 -25.11 2.71 20.69
CA LYS A 35 -25.51 1.63 21.59
C LYS A 35 -25.79 0.39 20.77
N LEU A 36 -25.54 -0.77 21.36
CA LEU A 36 -25.86 -2.04 20.74
C LEU A 36 -27.38 -2.07 20.39
N PRO A 37 -27.75 -2.42 19.15
CA PRO A 37 -29.14 -2.61 18.76
C PRO A 37 -29.86 -3.60 19.69
N LYS A 38 -31.16 -3.37 19.90
CA LYS A 38 -31.97 -4.24 20.78
C LYS A 38 -32.04 -5.65 20.22
N GLU A 39 -32.07 -5.78 18.91
CA GLU A 39 -32.11 -7.01 18.16
C GLU A 39 -30.85 -7.86 18.43
N LEU A 40 -29.68 -7.24 18.41
CA LEU A 40 -28.42 -7.92 18.74
C LEU A 40 -28.31 -8.24 20.24
N THR A 41 -28.87 -7.39 21.11
CA THR A 41 -28.97 -7.69 22.55
C THR A 41 -29.83 -8.92 22.80
N ASN A 42 -30.98 -9.00 22.14
CA ASN A 42 -31.89 -10.16 22.21
C ASN A 42 -31.23 -11.42 21.64
N LEU A 43 -30.41 -11.29 20.59
CA LEU A 43 -29.65 -12.40 20.03
C LEU A 43 -28.63 -12.97 21.03
N SER A 44 -27.87 -12.11 21.71
CA SER A 44 -26.93 -12.56 22.76
C SER A 44 -27.67 -13.27 23.90
N GLN A 45 -28.83 -12.76 24.31
CA GLN A 45 -29.68 -13.44 25.29
C GLN A 45 -30.17 -14.81 24.78
N LEU A 46 -30.60 -14.90 23.53
CA LEU A 46 -30.99 -16.17 22.90
C LEU A 46 -29.85 -17.19 22.89
N PHE A 47 -28.62 -16.75 22.58
CA PHE A 47 -27.43 -17.59 22.66
C PHE A 47 -27.14 -18.03 24.08
N PHE A 48 -27.25 -17.12 25.06
CA PHE A 48 -27.07 -17.44 26.46
C PHE A 48 -28.08 -18.48 26.95
N ASP A 49 -29.33 -18.42 26.52
CA ASP A 49 -30.36 -19.38 26.97
C ASP A 49 -30.28 -20.73 26.24
N THR A 50 -29.73 -20.76 25.02
CA THR A 50 -29.75 -21.94 24.15
C THR A 50 -28.44 -22.73 24.16
N LEU A 51 -27.29 -22.05 24.08
CA LEU A 51 -26.00 -22.67 23.76
C LEU A 51 -25.29 -23.21 25.00
N TYR A 52 -24.63 -24.35 24.86
CA TYR A 52 -23.83 -24.96 25.92
C TYR A 52 -22.81 -23.97 26.52
N GLU A 53 -22.73 -23.93 27.85
CA GLU A 53 -21.95 -22.91 28.59
C GLU A 53 -20.43 -23.07 28.42
N GLY A 54 -19.97 -24.28 28.13
CA GLY A 54 -18.55 -24.58 27.88
C GLY A 54 -18.12 -24.26 26.45
N GLU A 55 -17.04 -24.92 26.02
CA GLU A 55 -16.58 -24.79 24.65
C GLU A 55 -17.54 -25.45 23.66
N LEU A 56 -18.03 -24.65 22.71
CA LEU A 56 -18.83 -25.16 21.60
C LEU A 56 -17.98 -26.03 20.66
N PRO A 57 -18.58 -27.08 20.08
CA PRO A 57 -17.88 -27.96 19.15
C PRO A 57 -17.42 -27.23 17.88
N VAL A 58 -16.30 -27.67 17.29
CA VAL A 58 -15.89 -27.19 15.95
C VAL A 58 -16.89 -27.64 14.87
N PHE A 59 -17.41 -28.86 15.00
CA PHE A 59 -18.44 -29.45 14.16
C PHE A 59 -19.49 -30.13 15.05
N LEU A 60 -20.77 -30.02 14.72
CA LEU A 60 -21.85 -30.68 15.46
C LEU A 60 -21.57 -32.16 15.70
N GLY A 61 -22.03 -32.68 16.84
CA GLY A 61 -21.83 -34.07 17.27
C GLY A 61 -20.52 -34.37 18.01
N ASN A 62 -19.50 -33.49 17.95
CA ASN A 62 -18.22 -33.72 18.65
C ASN A 62 -18.29 -33.43 20.16
N SER A 63 -19.14 -32.50 20.58
CA SER A 63 -19.36 -32.10 21.97
C SER A 63 -20.73 -31.40 22.07
N PRO A 64 -21.27 -31.17 23.29
CA PRO A 64 -22.59 -30.56 23.45
C PRO A 64 -22.67 -29.20 22.76
N PHE A 65 -23.69 -29.02 21.91
CA PHE A 65 -23.98 -27.72 21.31
C PHE A 65 -25.03 -26.93 22.11
N LEU A 66 -26.03 -27.62 22.65
CA LEU A 66 -27.15 -27.05 23.39
C LEU A 66 -26.97 -27.19 24.91
N LYS A 67 -27.63 -26.32 25.68
CA LYS A 67 -27.70 -26.46 27.14
C LYS A 67 -28.50 -27.70 27.54
N ALA A 68 -28.21 -28.21 28.74
CA ALA A 68 -29.12 -29.12 29.42
C ALA A 68 -30.45 -28.41 29.72
N ARG A 69 -31.54 -29.18 29.78
CA ARG A 69 -32.91 -28.65 29.96
C ARG A 69 -33.40 -27.85 28.76
N PHE A 70 -32.83 -28.08 27.57
CA PHE A 70 -33.25 -27.41 26.34
C PHE A 70 -34.67 -27.82 25.94
N ASN A 71 -34.91 -29.13 25.81
CA ASN A 71 -36.25 -29.70 25.72
C ASN A 71 -36.22 -31.15 26.21
N LYS A 72 -37.41 -31.65 26.59
CA LYS A 72 -37.55 -32.99 27.16
C LYS A 72 -36.97 -34.10 26.26
N GLU A 73 -37.23 -34.02 24.95
CA GLU A 73 -36.77 -35.03 23.99
C GLU A 73 -35.23 -35.09 23.92
N TYR A 74 -34.55 -33.94 23.86
CA TYR A 74 -33.10 -33.85 23.85
C TYR A 74 -32.50 -34.33 25.16
N ASP A 75 -33.07 -33.91 26.30
CA ASP A 75 -32.56 -34.31 27.62
C ASP A 75 -32.72 -35.82 27.86
N ASP A 76 -33.86 -36.40 27.47
CA ASP A 76 -34.12 -37.84 27.55
C ASP A 76 -33.12 -38.61 26.67
N ALA A 77 -32.80 -38.11 25.47
CA ALA A 77 -31.82 -38.70 24.57
C ALA A 77 -30.38 -38.58 25.12
N ILE A 78 -29.98 -37.42 25.66
CA ILE A 78 -28.67 -37.23 26.30
C ILE A 78 -28.50 -38.22 27.47
N LEU A 79 -29.52 -38.34 28.33
CA LEU A 79 -29.52 -39.28 29.45
C LEU A 79 -29.44 -40.73 28.97
N ALA A 80 -30.17 -41.09 27.91
CA ALA A 80 -30.12 -42.43 27.32
C ALA A 80 -28.73 -42.76 26.76
N ARG A 81 -28.07 -41.78 26.11
CA ARG A 81 -26.70 -41.93 25.60
C ARG A 81 -25.67 -42.10 26.72
N GLU A 82 -25.79 -41.32 27.79
CA GLU A 82 -24.90 -41.42 28.96
C GLU A 82 -25.06 -42.77 29.66
N LYS A 83 -26.30 -43.15 30.00
CA LYS A 83 -26.60 -44.46 30.59
C LYS A 83 -26.20 -45.62 29.69
N GLY A 84 -26.38 -45.48 28.37
CA GLY A 84 -25.95 -46.47 27.40
C GLY A 84 -24.44 -46.72 27.46
N LYS A 85 -23.63 -45.67 27.61
CA LYS A 85 -22.17 -45.82 27.79
C LYS A 85 -21.82 -46.51 29.10
N ASP A 86 -22.53 -46.21 30.19
CA ASP A 86 -22.35 -46.89 31.47
C ASP A 86 -22.70 -48.38 31.36
N TRP A 87 -23.80 -48.72 30.68
CA TRP A 87 -24.20 -50.11 30.43
C TRP A 87 -23.19 -50.87 29.56
N ILE A 88 -22.52 -50.20 28.62
CA ILE A 88 -21.42 -50.81 27.85
C ILE A 88 -20.24 -51.17 28.76
N LEU A 89 -19.88 -50.28 29.69
CA LEU A 89 -18.80 -50.53 30.66
C LEU A 89 -19.18 -51.69 31.62
N GLU A 90 -20.41 -51.68 32.12
CA GLU A 90 -20.94 -52.76 32.97
C GLU A 90 -20.97 -54.11 32.23
N LEU A 91 -21.39 -54.12 30.96
CA LEU A 91 -21.38 -55.31 30.13
C LEU A 91 -19.95 -55.82 29.89
N GLU A 92 -19.00 -54.93 29.61
CA GLU A 92 -17.58 -55.30 29.46
C GLU A 92 -17.05 -55.97 30.73
N GLU A 93 -17.30 -55.39 31.91
CA GLU A 93 -16.84 -55.97 33.18
C GLU A 93 -17.51 -57.31 33.49
N LYS A 94 -18.82 -57.42 33.25
CA LYS A 94 -19.59 -58.64 33.46
C LYS A 94 -19.09 -59.77 32.57
N GLU A 95 -18.86 -59.48 31.29
CA GLU A 95 -18.36 -60.47 30.33
C GLU A 95 -16.92 -60.88 30.63
N LYS A 96 -16.04 -59.95 31.04
CA LYS A 96 -14.68 -60.28 31.54
C LYS A 96 -14.71 -61.23 32.73
N LYS A 97 -15.55 -60.96 33.74
CA LYS A 97 -15.67 -61.78 34.95
C LYS A 97 -16.24 -63.17 34.66
N THR A 98 -17.24 -63.25 33.79
CA THR A 98 -17.95 -64.50 33.49
C THR A 98 -17.16 -65.42 32.56
N SER A 99 -16.50 -64.85 31.55
CA SER A 99 -15.71 -65.62 30.56
C SER A 99 -14.26 -65.89 31.00
N GLY A 100 -13.72 -65.11 31.94
CA GLY A 100 -12.31 -65.16 32.32
C GLY A 100 -11.36 -64.51 31.30
N ILE A 101 -11.89 -63.89 30.23
CA ILE A 101 -11.10 -63.30 29.14
C ILE A 101 -10.66 -61.89 29.51
N SER A 102 -9.46 -61.77 30.07
CA SER A 102 -8.89 -60.47 30.49
C SER A 102 -8.62 -59.49 29.35
N SER A 103 -8.39 -59.95 28.12
CA SER A 103 -8.16 -59.08 26.95
C SER A 103 -9.42 -58.51 26.30
N LEU A 104 -10.61 -58.91 26.76
CA LEU A 104 -11.89 -58.45 26.21
C LEU A 104 -12.01 -56.93 26.35
N LYS A 105 -12.29 -56.23 25.26
CA LYS A 105 -12.63 -54.80 25.29
C LYS A 105 -13.78 -54.51 24.34
N ILE A 106 -14.78 -53.76 24.78
CA ILE A 106 -15.81 -53.24 23.89
C ILE A 106 -15.30 -51.94 23.29
N ARG A 107 -15.31 -51.86 21.95
CA ARG A 107 -14.87 -50.67 21.20
C ARG A 107 -15.94 -50.28 20.19
N TYR A 108 -15.90 -49.02 19.77
CA TYR A 108 -16.77 -48.48 18.72
C TYR A 108 -15.97 -48.09 17.48
N ASN A 109 -16.54 -48.33 16.30
CA ASN A 109 -16.05 -47.82 15.03
C ASN A 109 -17.23 -47.41 14.13
N LYS A 110 -17.08 -46.34 13.34
CA LYS A 110 -18.14 -45.83 12.45
C LYS A 110 -18.71 -46.85 11.44
N ILE A 111 -17.92 -47.84 11.01
CA ILE A 111 -18.32 -48.83 9.99
C ILE A 111 -18.94 -50.09 10.65
N LEU A 112 -18.36 -50.55 11.76
CA LEU A 112 -18.72 -51.83 12.40
C LEU A 112 -19.63 -51.67 13.62
N GLY A 113 -19.83 -50.44 14.06
CA GLY A 113 -20.56 -50.14 15.27
C GLY A 113 -19.79 -50.51 16.53
N TYR A 114 -20.51 -50.84 17.59
CA TYR A 114 -19.93 -51.45 18.79
C TYR A 114 -19.56 -52.93 18.53
N PHE A 115 -18.41 -53.35 19.03
CA PHE A 115 -17.92 -54.71 18.94
C PHE A 115 -17.04 -55.08 20.14
N ILE A 116 -17.00 -56.37 20.43
CA ILE A 116 -16.15 -56.98 21.44
C ILE A 116 -14.84 -57.39 20.76
N GLU A 117 -13.72 -56.81 21.16
CA GLU A 117 -12.38 -57.14 20.65
C GLU A 117 -11.65 -58.03 21.66
N ILE A 118 -11.15 -59.17 21.20
CA ILE A 118 -10.43 -60.16 22.01
C ILE A 118 -9.10 -60.48 21.34
N SER A 119 -8.04 -60.62 22.13
CA SER A 119 -6.71 -60.99 21.61
C SER A 119 -6.73 -62.40 20.98
N LYS A 120 -5.90 -62.61 19.95
CA LYS A 120 -5.85 -63.89 19.22
C LYS A 120 -5.56 -65.10 20.10
N ALA A 121 -4.84 -64.91 21.21
CA ALA A 121 -4.50 -65.95 22.17
C ALA A 121 -5.73 -66.47 22.94
N GLN A 122 -6.63 -65.56 23.36
CA GLN A 122 -7.82 -65.90 24.14
C GLN A 122 -9.08 -66.08 23.27
N ALA A 123 -9.01 -65.77 21.97
CA ALA A 123 -10.13 -65.92 21.03
C ALA A 123 -10.61 -67.37 20.80
N LYS A 124 -9.84 -68.38 21.27
CA LYS A 124 -10.23 -69.80 21.21
C LYS A 124 -11.17 -70.23 22.33
N GLU A 125 -11.24 -69.46 23.42
CA GLU A 125 -12.03 -69.77 24.62
C GLU A 125 -13.30 -68.90 24.71
N VAL A 126 -13.75 -68.39 23.55
CA VAL A 126 -14.86 -67.43 23.49
C VAL A 126 -16.20 -68.16 23.73
N PRO A 127 -17.07 -67.61 24.60
CA PRO A 127 -18.39 -68.18 24.87
C PRO A 127 -19.27 -68.32 23.61
N ALA A 128 -20.17 -69.31 23.61
CA ALA A 128 -21.03 -69.61 22.46
C ALA A 128 -22.02 -68.49 22.10
N HIS A 129 -22.33 -67.57 23.02
CA HIS A 129 -23.23 -66.45 22.77
C HIS A 129 -22.57 -65.27 22.03
N PHE A 130 -21.26 -65.34 21.77
CA PHE A 130 -20.55 -64.33 20.98
C PHE A 130 -20.58 -64.71 19.49
N LEU A 131 -21.12 -63.80 18.68
CA LEU A 131 -21.19 -63.95 17.24
C LEU A 131 -20.00 -63.24 16.59
N LYS A 132 -19.20 -63.98 15.81
CA LYS A 132 -17.99 -63.44 15.19
C LYS A 132 -18.35 -62.43 14.09
N LYS A 133 -17.89 -61.18 14.22
CA LYS A 133 -18.06 -60.09 13.24
C LYS A 133 -16.88 -59.99 12.26
N GLN A 134 -15.64 -60.07 12.74
CA GLN A 134 -14.45 -59.84 11.90
C GLN A 134 -13.20 -60.51 12.49
N THR A 135 -12.29 -60.97 11.62
CA THR A 135 -10.96 -61.46 12.04
C THR A 135 -9.90 -60.40 11.73
N LEU A 136 -9.03 -60.08 12.69
CA LEU A 136 -7.89 -59.18 12.52
C LEU A 136 -6.57 -59.95 12.62
N VAL A 137 -5.47 -59.28 12.25
CA VAL A 137 -4.12 -59.83 12.40
C VAL A 137 -3.78 -60.05 13.89
N THR A 138 -4.21 -59.13 14.75
CA THR A 138 -3.87 -59.09 16.19
C THR A 138 -4.95 -59.65 17.12
N GLY A 139 -6.15 -59.94 16.62
CA GLY A 139 -7.27 -60.38 17.44
C GLY A 139 -8.52 -60.72 16.63
N GLU A 140 -9.62 -60.98 17.32
CA GLU A 140 -10.92 -61.27 16.73
C GLU A 140 -11.99 -60.33 17.30
N ARG A 141 -12.96 -59.96 16.46
CA ARG A 141 -14.08 -59.09 16.82
C ARG A 141 -15.38 -59.87 16.83
N PHE A 142 -16.15 -59.71 17.89
CA PHE A 142 -17.43 -60.37 18.14
C PHE A 142 -18.53 -59.34 18.45
N THR A 143 -19.76 -59.81 18.46
CA THR A 143 -20.95 -59.13 18.95
C THR A 143 -21.76 -60.07 19.83
N SER A 144 -22.74 -59.55 20.56
CA SER A 144 -23.71 -60.34 21.31
C SER A 144 -25.08 -59.69 21.19
N LEU A 145 -26.16 -60.44 21.44
CA LEU A 145 -27.52 -59.90 21.39
C LEU A 145 -27.68 -58.69 22.33
N GLN A 146 -27.14 -58.78 23.53
CA GLN A 146 -27.15 -57.68 24.51
C GLN A 146 -26.38 -56.45 24.01
N LEU A 147 -25.24 -56.65 23.35
CA LEU A 147 -24.46 -55.54 22.79
C LEU A 147 -25.20 -54.87 21.63
N GLU A 148 -25.90 -55.63 20.79
CA GLU A 148 -26.70 -55.10 19.67
C GLU A 148 -27.92 -54.30 20.16
N GLU A 149 -28.58 -54.75 21.23
CA GLU A 149 -29.69 -54.01 21.86
C GLU A 149 -29.22 -52.68 22.46
N LEU A 150 -28.10 -52.69 23.18
CA LEU A 150 -27.48 -51.47 23.72
C LEU A 150 -27.04 -50.53 22.61
N GLU A 151 -26.39 -51.06 21.57
CA GLU A 151 -25.99 -50.29 20.40
C GLU A 151 -27.18 -49.60 19.75
N ARG A 152 -28.30 -50.31 19.54
CA ARG A 152 -29.51 -49.73 18.96
C ARG A 152 -30.06 -48.59 19.82
N ALA A 153 -30.10 -48.76 21.13
CA ALA A 153 -30.58 -47.72 22.04
C ALA A 153 -29.68 -46.46 22.02
N ILE A 154 -28.35 -46.64 21.99
CA ILE A 154 -27.39 -45.53 21.91
C ILE A 154 -27.51 -44.81 20.56
N LEU A 155 -27.57 -45.55 19.45
CA LEU A 155 -27.67 -44.96 18.11
C LEU A 155 -28.98 -44.17 17.94
N GLN A 156 -30.11 -44.68 18.46
CA GLN A 156 -31.37 -43.94 18.44
C GLN A 156 -31.28 -42.63 19.24
N ALA A 157 -30.60 -42.65 20.39
CA ALA A 157 -30.37 -41.45 21.17
C ALA A 157 -29.47 -40.44 20.43
N ASP A 158 -28.37 -40.90 19.81
CA ASP A 158 -27.48 -40.06 19.01
C ASP A 158 -28.20 -39.44 17.79
N GLU A 159 -29.04 -40.20 17.08
CA GLU A 159 -29.84 -39.69 15.96
C GLU A 159 -30.80 -38.55 16.39
N ILE A 160 -31.44 -38.69 17.55
CA ILE A 160 -32.32 -37.66 18.12
C ILE A 160 -31.50 -36.41 18.48
N ILE A 161 -30.37 -36.57 19.14
CA ILE A 161 -29.46 -35.48 19.51
C ILE A 161 -28.99 -34.73 18.26
N GLU A 162 -28.45 -35.44 17.27
CA GLU A 162 -27.94 -34.84 16.02
C GLU A 162 -29.02 -34.09 15.27
N ARG A 163 -30.23 -34.65 15.18
CA ARG A 163 -31.37 -34.01 14.54
C ARG A 163 -31.74 -32.69 15.24
N ILE A 164 -31.91 -32.71 16.55
CA ILE A 164 -32.30 -31.53 17.34
C ILE A 164 -31.21 -30.45 17.30
N GLU A 165 -29.93 -30.82 17.47
CA GLU A 165 -28.82 -29.87 17.40
C GLU A 165 -28.72 -29.25 16.01
N LYS A 166 -28.90 -30.03 14.94
CA LYS A 166 -28.86 -29.54 13.57
C LYS A 166 -30.02 -28.59 13.27
N GLU A 167 -31.25 -28.95 13.63
CA GLU A 167 -32.42 -28.09 13.48
C GLU A 167 -32.22 -26.76 14.20
N LYS A 168 -31.75 -26.80 15.45
CA LYS A 168 -31.51 -25.57 16.22
C LYS A 168 -30.34 -24.75 15.66
N PHE A 169 -29.28 -25.41 15.19
CA PHE A 169 -28.16 -24.74 14.53
C PHE A 169 -28.64 -23.98 13.29
N GLU A 170 -29.42 -24.62 12.41
CA GLU A 170 -29.94 -24.00 11.19
C GLU A 170 -30.88 -22.82 11.50
N GLU A 171 -31.71 -22.95 12.53
CA GLU A 171 -32.57 -21.86 13.05
C GLU A 171 -31.73 -20.65 13.51
N LEU A 172 -30.69 -20.88 14.33
CA LEU A 172 -29.83 -19.81 14.83
C LEU A 172 -29.05 -19.13 13.70
N VAL A 173 -28.57 -19.89 12.71
CA VAL A 173 -27.92 -19.32 11.51
C VAL A 173 -28.91 -18.42 10.75
N ALA A 174 -30.13 -18.89 10.51
CA ALA A 174 -31.15 -18.11 9.80
C ALA A 174 -31.51 -16.82 10.55
N HIS A 175 -31.59 -16.89 11.89
CA HIS A 175 -31.82 -15.72 12.72
C HIS A 175 -30.67 -14.71 12.63
N CYS A 176 -29.41 -15.16 12.67
CA CYS A 176 -28.25 -14.28 12.49
C CYS A 176 -28.25 -13.60 11.12
N ILE A 177 -28.59 -14.35 10.06
CA ILE A 177 -28.67 -13.82 8.70
C ILE A 177 -29.77 -12.75 8.60
N SER A 178 -30.88 -12.92 9.31
CA SER A 178 -31.95 -11.92 9.33
C SER A 178 -31.53 -10.57 9.96
N LEU A 179 -30.46 -10.58 10.76
CA LEU A 179 -29.89 -9.41 11.44
C LEU A 179 -28.60 -8.90 10.75
N TYR A 180 -28.46 -9.18 9.44
CA TYR A 180 -27.27 -8.85 8.67
C TYR A 180 -26.94 -7.35 8.67
N GLU A 181 -27.95 -6.49 8.52
CA GLU A 181 -27.75 -5.03 8.45
C GLU A 181 -27.26 -4.46 9.79
N GLU A 182 -27.76 -5.00 10.91
CA GLU A 182 -27.34 -4.64 12.26
C GLU A 182 -25.89 -5.05 12.49
N PHE A 183 -25.50 -6.26 12.08
CA PHE A 183 -24.10 -6.71 12.14
C PHE A 183 -23.18 -5.85 11.28
N LEU A 184 -23.60 -5.52 10.06
CA LEU A 184 -22.79 -4.71 9.15
C LEU A 184 -22.61 -3.29 9.69
N THR A 185 -23.67 -2.70 10.25
CA THR A 185 -23.61 -1.38 10.90
C THR A 185 -22.63 -1.38 12.06
N LEU A 186 -22.76 -2.35 12.97
CA LEU A 186 -21.84 -2.49 14.10
C LEU A 186 -20.39 -2.72 13.65
N SER A 187 -20.19 -3.59 12.65
CA SER A 187 -18.86 -3.88 12.09
C SER A 187 -18.20 -2.63 11.52
N ASN A 188 -18.94 -1.82 10.75
CA ASN A 188 -18.44 -0.56 10.19
C ASN A 188 -18.07 0.45 11.28
N GLU A 189 -18.86 0.50 12.36
CA GLU A 189 -18.61 1.41 13.47
C GLU A 189 -17.36 0.99 14.28
N VAL A 190 -17.21 -0.30 14.56
CA VAL A 190 -16.00 -0.85 15.18
C VAL A 190 -14.77 -0.64 14.29
N ALA A 191 -14.90 -0.86 12.98
CA ALA A 191 -13.82 -0.61 12.02
C ALA A 191 -13.43 0.87 11.96
N SER A 192 -14.40 1.78 12.05
CA SER A 192 -14.15 3.23 12.12
C SER A 192 -13.40 3.61 13.40
N LEU A 193 -13.79 3.04 14.55
CA LEU A 193 -13.10 3.21 15.81
C LEU A 193 -11.65 2.69 15.73
N ASP A 194 -11.45 1.47 15.22
CA ASP A 194 -10.12 0.86 15.06
C ASP A 194 -9.22 1.71 14.16
N TYR A 195 -9.76 2.22 13.05
CA TYR A 195 -9.09 3.18 12.19
C TYR A 195 -8.64 4.44 12.97
N HIS A 196 -9.52 5.08 13.73
CA HIS A 196 -9.18 6.27 14.50
C HIS A 196 -8.17 6.01 15.62
N LEU A 197 -8.25 4.86 16.29
CA LEU A 197 -7.30 4.44 17.31
C LEU A 197 -5.92 4.24 16.70
N SER A 198 -5.81 3.47 15.61
CA SER A 198 -4.55 3.22 14.91
C SER A 198 -3.85 4.52 14.49
N LEU A 199 -4.59 5.50 13.97
CA LEU A 199 -4.03 6.80 13.62
C LEU A 199 -3.58 7.63 14.83
N THR A 200 -4.30 7.51 15.94
CA THR A 200 -3.98 8.23 17.18
C THR A 200 -2.74 7.66 17.84
N GLU A 201 -2.59 6.33 17.87
CA GLU A 201 -1.40 5.65 18.38
C GLU A 201 -0.15 6.08 17.61
N ILE A 202 -0.18 6.03 16.28
CA ILE A 202 0.95 6.45 15.44
C ILE A 202 1.30 7.92 15.67
N LYS A 203 0.29 8.79 15.84
CA LYS A 203 0.52 10.21 16.11
C LYS A 203 1.27 10.42 17.43
N GLU A 204 0.88 9.74 18.50
CA GLU A 204 1.56 9.85 19.80
C GLU A 204 2.95 9.21 19.76
N GLU A 205 3.11 8.05 19.13
CA GLU A 205 4.39 7.33 19.04
C GLU A 205 5.44 8.10 18.22
N TYR A 206 5.05 8.60 17.04
CA TYR A 206 5.98 9.22 16.08
C TYR A 206 5.91 10.74 16.02
N GLN A 207 5.11 11.35 16.90
CA GLN A 207 4.88 12.80 16.96
C GLN A 207 4.46 13.37 15.60
N TRP A 208 3.46 12.76 14.97
CA TRP A 208 2.93 13.23 13.70
C TRP A 208 2.03 14.46 13.91
N ALA A 209 2.12 15.43 12.99
CA ALA A 209 1.36 16.67 13.06
C ALA A 209 -0.04 16.49 12.48
N ARG A 210 -1.03 17.15 13.09
CA ARG A 210 -2.35 17.31 12.48
C ARG A 210 -2.23 18.34 11.36
N PRO A 211 -2.49 17.98 10.10
CA PRO A 211 -2.42 18.93 9.00
C PRO A 211 -3.58 19.92 9.05
N GLU A 212 -3.32 21.17 8.70
CA GLU A 212 -4.36 22.17 8.40
C GLU A 212 -4.90 21.93 6.98
N ILE A 213 -6.22 21.93 6.82
CA ILE A 213 -6.87 21.75 5.51
C ILE A 213 -6.99 23.12 4.84
N ARG A 214 -6.45 23.24 3.63
CA ARG A 214 -6.49 24.45 2.81
C ARG A 214 -7.37 24.28 1.58
N SER A 215 -7.94 25.38 1.09
CA SER A 215 -8.72 25.42 -0.17
C SER A 215 -8.08 26.24 -1.29
N ASP A 216 -6.88 26.77 -1.08
CA ASP A 216 -6.17 27.65 -2.02
C ASP A 216 -5.17 26.92 -2.94
N GLY A 217 -5.06 25.59 -2.79
CA GLY A 217 -4.20 24.73 -3.59
C GLY A 217 -2.76 24.68 -3.11
N ILE A 218 -2.39 25.34 -2.02
CA ILE A 218 -1.02 25.36 -1.51
C ILE A 218 -0.72 24.04 -0.77
N LEU A 219 0.49 23.50 -0.98
CA LEU A 219 1.03 22.42 -0.17
C LEU A 219 2.23 22.92 0.63
N GLU A 220 2.09 23.01 1.94
CA GLU A 220 3.15 23.40 2.86
C GLU A 220 3.50 22.26 3.82
N PHE A 221 4.77 21.86 3.79
CA PHE A 221 5.36 20.86 4.67
C PHE A 221 6.51 21.50 5.45
N SER A 222 6.44 21.47 6.78
CA SER A 222 7.51 21.96 7.65
C SER A 222 8.20 20.80 8.37
N GLU A 223 9.50 20.63 8.14
CA GLU A 223 10.31 19.56 8.72
C GLU A 223 9.63 18.17 8.56
N SER A 224 9.13 17.89 7.37
CA SER A 224 8.50 16.62 7.03
C SER A 224 9.53 15.49 6.92
N ARG A 225 9.08 14.27 7.15
CA ARG A 225 9.86 13.02 7.19
C ARG A 225 9.18 11.96 6.34
N HIS A 226 9.93 10.94 5.95
CA HIS A 226 9.37 9.79 5.24
C HIS A 226 8.90 8.75 6.27
N PRO A 227 7.60 8.42 6.35
CA PRO A 227 7.05 7.62 7.46
C PRO A 227 7.59 6.19 7.52
N VAL A 228 7.90 5.59 6.36
CA VAL A 228 8.54 4.27 6.32
C VAL A 228 10.05 4.37 6.56
N VAL A 229 10.79 5.16 5.78
CA VAL A 229 12.26 5.20 5.91
C VAL A 229 12.69 5.62 7.32
N GLU A 230 11.96 6.51 8.00
CA GLU A 230 12.33 6.93 9.37
C GLU A 230 12.34 5.76 10.39
N THR A 231 11.49 4.74 10.21
CA THR A 231 11.38 3.61 11.13
C THR A 231 12.38 2.50 10.85
N PHE A 232 12.94 2.45 9.63
CA PHE A 232 13.92 1.44 9.21
C PHE A 232 15.38 1.91 9.33
N LEU A 233 15.63 3.09 9.92
CA LEU A 233 17.00 3.56 10.12
C LEU A 233 17.72 2.73 11.21
N PRO A 234 19.04 2.52 11.07
CA PRO A 234 19.84 1.87 12.12
C PRO A 234 19.73 2.58 13.48
N ILE A 235 19.90 1.82 14.56
CA ILE A 235 19.88 2.36 15.92
C ILE A 235 20.94 3.47 16.04
N GLY A 236 20.50 4.64 16.51
CA GLY A 236 21.36 5.82 16.67
C GLY A 236 21.36 6.78 15.48
N GLU A 237 20.84 6.36 14.31
CA GLU A 237 20.62 7.27 13.18
C GLU A 237 19.25 7.96 13.29
N ARG A 238 19.17 9.21 12.83
CA ARG A 238 17.93 9.98 12.77
C ARG A 238 17.63 10.39 11.34
N PHE A 239 16.36 10.35 10.95
CA PHE A 239 15.93 10.85 9.66
C PHE A 239 16.10 12.37 9.62
N VAL A 240 16.65 12.90 8.52
CA VAL A 240 16.84 14.35 8.34
C VAL A 240 15.55 14.97 7.78
N PRO A 241 14.84 15.81 8.54
CA PRO A 241 13.57 16.37 8.09
C PRO A 241 13.75 17.50 7.08
N ASN A 242 12.80 17.62 6.14
CA ASN A 242 12.83 18.57 5.03
C ASN A 242 11.53 19.34 4.87
N SER A 243 11.65 20.61 4.50
CA SER A 243 10.51 21.50 4.28
C SER A 243 10.30 21.76 2.80
N LEU A 244 9.04 21.98 2.41
CA LEU A 244 8.65 22.30 1.04
C LEU A 244 7.39 23.16 1.06
N GLU A 245 7.35 24.16 0.20
CA GLU A 245 6.14 24.89 -0.13
C GLU A 245 5.95 24.84 -1.65
N LEU A 246 4.79 24.39 -2.10
CA LEU A 246 4.36 24.46 -3.50
C LEU A 246 3.12 25.34 -3.57
N ASN A 247 3.27 26.52 -4.17
CA ASN A 247 2.22 27.51 -4.34
C ASN A 247 1.82 27.60 -5.83
N PRO A 248 0.60 27.17 -6.21
CA PRO A 248 0.12 27.17 -7.60
C PRO A 248 0.16 28.51 -8.33
N LYS A 249 0.23 29.64 -7.61
CA LYS A 249 0.27 30.99 -8.17
C LYS A 249 1.70 31.43 -8.46
N ASP A 250 2.59 31.25 -7.48
CA ASP A 250 3.91 31.89 -7.48
C ASP A 250 5.09 30.93 -7.56
N ASN A 251 5.05 29.77 -6.91
CA ASN A 251 6.17 28.82 -6.78
C ASN A 251 5.64 27.39 -6.79
N ALA A 252 5.13 26.95 -7.95
CA ALA A 252 4.42 25.68 -8.08
C ALA A 252 5.34 24.52 -8.49
N ILE A 253 6.46 24.83 -9.14
CA ILE A 253 7.34 23.84 -9.77
C ILE A 253 8.73 23.93 -9.15
N ALA A 254 9.11 22.91 -8.39
CA ALA A 254 10.42 22.81 -7.76
C ALA A 254 11.37 21.97 -8.63
N VAL A 255 12.43 22.58 -9.15
CA VAL A 255 13.52 21.83 -9.83
C VAL A 255 14.52 21.39 -8.76
N LEU A 256 14.57 20.09 -8.49
CA LEU A 256 15.41 19.50 -7.45
C LEU A 256 16.69 18.92 -8.05
N THR A 257 17.82 19.51 -7.70
CA THR A 257 19.15 19.05 -8.11
C THR A 257 19.92 18.39 -6.97
N GLY A 258 20.87 17.54 -7.31
CA GLY A 258 21.76 16.93 -6.32
C GLY A 258 22.35 15.62 -6.83
N PRO A 259 23.45 15.16 -6.22
CA PRO A 259 24.10 13.92 -6.62
C PRO A 259 23.17 12.71 -6.43
N ASN A 260 23.48 11.64 -7.15
CA ASN A 260 22.81 10.36 -6.96
C ASN A 260 23.10 9.86 -5.54
N MET A 261 22.13 9.17 -4.93
CA MET A 261 22.16 8.74 -3.51
C MET A 261 22.00 9.86 -2.45
N ALA A 262 21.89 11.14 -2.83
CA ALA A 262 21.69 12.23 -1.88
C ALA A 262 20.30 12.26 -1.20
N GLY A 263 19.35 11.48 -1.72
CA GLY A 263 17.98 11.39 -1.18
C GLY A 263 16.88 12.07 -2.01
N LYS A 264 17.12 12.40 -3.29
CA LYS A 264 16.12 13.05 -4.19
C LYS A 264 14.81 12.25 -4.24
N SER A 265 14.88 10.97 -4.59
CA SER A 265 13.72 10.09 -4.70
C SER A 265 13.04 9.85 -3.35
N THR A 266 13.81 9.76 -2.25
CA THR A 266 13.26 9.67 -0.89
C THR A 266 12.43 10.90 -0.53
N PHE A 267 12.95 12.10 -0.83
CA PHE A 267 12.24 13.35 -0.57
C PHE A 267 10.94 13.45 -1.40
N MET A 268 10.97 13.09 -2.68
CA MET A 268 9.74 13.10 -3.51
C MET A 268 8.69 12.10 -3.01
N ARG A 269 9.10 10.86 -2.71
CA ARG A 269 8.18 9.83 -2.17
C ARG A 269 7.60 10.25 -0.82
N GLN A 270 8.40 10.89 0.02
CA GLN A 270 7.95 11.48 1.28
C GLN A 270 6.79 12.46 1.07
N ILE A 271 6.92 13.40 0.13
CA ILE A 271 5.85 14.37 -0.15
C ILE A 271 4.58 13.66 -0.66
N ALA A 272 4.74 12.67 -1.55
CA ALA A 272 3.62 11.87 -2.07
C ALA A 272 2.86 11.14 -0.95
N ILE A 273 3.60 10.41 -0.10
CA ILE A 273 3.03 9.60 0.97
C ILE A 273 2.35 10.50 2.01
N ASN A 274 2.95 11.65 2.34
CA ASN A 274 2.35 12.58 3.29
C ASN A 274 1.06 13.19 2.74
N GLN A 275 0.98 13.45 1.42
CA GLN A 275 -0.26 13.87 0.78
C GLN A 275 -1.35 12.77 0.83
N ILE A 276 -0.97 11.50 0.64
CA ILE A 276 -1.90 10.36 0.76
C ILE A 276 -2.41 10.22 2.20
N LEU A 277 -1.52 10.27 3.19
CA LEU A 277 -1.88 10.22 4.61
C LEU A 277 -2.86 11.34 4.97
N PHE A 278 -2.59 12.57 4.51
CA PHE A 278 -3.49 13.70 4.68
C PHE A 278 -4.88 13.44 4.10
N GLN A 279 -4.97 13.01 2.84
CA GLN A 279 -6.26 12.76 2.18
C GLN A 279 -7.00 11.52 2.67
N MET A 280 -6.30 10.59 3.31
CA MET A 280 -6.91 9.48 4.04
C MET A 280 -7.60 9.98 5.32
N GLY A 281 -7.20 11.13 5.86
CA GLY A 281 -7.68 11.67 7.15
C GLY A 281 -6.72 11.43 8.31
N SER A 282 -5.46 11.08 8.02
CA SER A 282 -4.42 10.82 9.00
C SER A 282 -3.64 12.08 9.40
N TYR A 283 -2.90 11.95 10.50
CA TYR A 283 -1.78 12.83 10.82
C TYR A 283 -0.64 12.61 9.82
N VAL A 284 0.29 13.56 9.74
CA VAL A 284 1.42 13.48 8.81
C VAL A 284 2.76 13.58 9.53
N PRO A 285 3.81 12.84 9.10
CA PRO A 285 5.14 12.86 9.69
C PRO A 285 5.84 14.20 9.38
N ALA A 286 5.48 15.25 10.10
CA ALA A 286 6.04 16.58 9.96
C ALA A 286 5.96 17.32 11.28
N LYS A 287 6.66 18.44 11.40
CA LYS A 287 6.50 19.36 12.53
C LYS A 287 5.23 20.18 12.39
N LYS A 288 4.94 20.64 11.16
CA LYS A 288 3.68 21.29 10.77
C LYS A 288 3.39 20.96 9.30
N ALA A 289 2.12 20.92 8.95
CA ALA A 289 1.68 20.80 7.56
C ALA A 289 0.38 21.58 7.33
N SER A 290 0.27 22.23 6.19
CA SER A 290 -0.93 22.95 5.74
C SER A 290 -1.14 22.58 4.27
N LEU A 291 -2.16 21.76 3.99
CA LEU A 291 -2.29 21.03 2.73
C LEU A 291 -3.66 21.22 2.09
N SER A 292 -3.68 21.40 0.78
CA SER A 292 -4.88 21.27 -0.05
C SER A 292 -5.05 19.86 -0.61
N VAL A 293 -6.30 19.49 -0.91
CA VAL A 293 -6.61 18.25 -1.62
C VAL A 293 -6.09 18.34 -3.06
N VAL A 294 -5.48 17.25 -3.51
CA VAL A 294 -5.09 17.02 -4.91
C VAL A 294 -6.00 15.97 -5.52
N ASP A 295 -6.31 16.14 -6.81
CA ASP A 295 -7.17 15.21 -7.55
C ASP A 295 -6.41 13.93 -7.96
N ARG A 296 -5.11 14.08 -8.27
CA ARG A 296 -4.23 13.01 -8.73
C ARG A 296 -2.79 13.26 -8.27
N ILE A 297 -2.11 12.16 -7.94
CA ILE A 297 -0.66 12.13 -7.73
C ILE A 297 -0.06 11.37 -8.91
N PHE A 298 0.71 12.07 -9.74
CA PHE A 298 1.43 11.49 -10.86
C PHE A 298 2.88 11.25 -10.47
N THR A 299 3.39 10.07 -10.78
CA THR A 299 4.78 9.72 -10.51
C THR A 299 5.44 9.12 -11.72
N ARG A 300 6.56 9.71 -12.12
CA ARG A 300 7.56 9.08 -12.98
C ARG A 300 8.85 8.95 -12.17
N ILE A 301 8.84 7.98 -11.25
CA ILE A 301 10.00 7.62 -10.44
C ILE A 301 10.43 6.24 -10.92
N GLY A 302 11.64 6.12 -11.46
CA GLY A 302 12.12 4.87 -12.05
C GLY A 302 11.91 3.66 -11.12
N SER A 303 11.03 2.73 -11.52
CA SER A 303 10.95 1.39 -10.94
C SER A 303 11.98 0.50 -11.64
N GLY A 304 12.62 -0.41 -10.90
CA GLY A 304 13.62 -1.34 -11.44
C GLY A 304 13.17 -1.97 -12.76
N ASP A 305 14.11 -2.06 -13.71
CA ASP A 305 13.86 -2.38 -15.10
C ASP A 305 12.95 -3.60 -15.27
N ASN A 306 11.76 -3.38 -15.84
CA ASN A 306 10.90 -4.46 -16.29
C ASN A 306 11.35 -4.88 -17.70
N LEU A 307 12.39 -5.71 -17.75
CA LEU A 307 13.00 -6.21 -19.01
C LEU A 307 12.07 -7.16 -19.82
N THR A 308 10.84 -7.40 -19.36
CA THR A 308 9.96 -8.49 -19.80
C THR A 308 9.08 -8.17 -21.02
N LYS A 309 9.13 -6.95 -21.60
CA LYS A 309 8.25 -6.57 -22.74
C LYS A 309 8.93 -6.17 -24.05
N GLY A 310 10.26 -6.15 -24.16
CA GLY A 310 10.96 -5.82 -25.41
C GLY A 310 10.79 -4.38 -25.92
N GLU A 311 10.11 -3.50 -25.17
CA GLU A 311 10.05 -2.06 -25.42
C GLU A 311 11.34 -1.39 -24.90
N SER A 312 11.85 -0.37 -25.62
CA SER A 312 12.97 0.45 -25.13
C SER A 312 12.60 1.13 -23.80
N THR A 313 13.52 1.11 -22.82
CA THR A 313 13.32 1.77 -21.52
C THR A 313 12.99 3.25 -21.67
N PHE A 314 13.61 3.92 -22.64
CA PHE A 314 13.31 5.31 -22.97
C PHE A 314 11.91 5.50 -23.57
N PHE A 315 11.42 4.56 -24.38
CA PHE A 315 10.06 4.64 -24.93
C PHE A 315 9.00 4.48 -23.82
N VAL A 316 9.21 3.55 -22.89
CA VAL A 316 8.33 3.38 -21.72
C VAL A 316 8.31 4.65 -20.88
N GLU A 317 9.48 5.25 -20.62
CA GLU A 317 9.62 6.52 -19.92
C GLU A 317 8.84 7.65 -20.61
N MET A 318 8.95 7.79 -21.93
CA MET A 318 8.24 8.81 -22.70
C MET A 318 6.73 8.55 -22.72
N ARG A 319 6.28 7.30 -22.78
CA ARG A 319 4.86 6.95 -22.71
C ARG A 319 4.26 7.32 -21.36
N GLU A 320 4.93 6.99 -20.26
CA GLU A 320 4.50 7.38 -18.91
C GLU A 320 4.45 8.91 -18.76
N THR A 321 5.48 9.60 -19.26
CA THR A 321 5.52 11.07 -19.28
C THR A 321 4.35 11.65 -20.08
N ALA A 322 4.08 11.10 -21.27
CA ALA A 322 2.95 11.52 -22.10
C ALA A 322 1.60 11.29 -21.40
N THR A 323 1.43 10.17 -20.68
CA THR A 323 0.21 9.94 -19.87
C THR A 323 0.02 11.04 -18.82
N ILE A 324 1.08 11.43 -18.11
CA ILE A 324 1.04 12.51 -17.12
C ILE A 324 0.64 13.82 -17.80
N LEU A 325 1.34 14.20 -18.87
CA LEU A 325 1.13 15.48 -19.56
C LEU A 325 -0.25 15.62 -20.20
N ASN A 326 -0.86 14.50 -20.62
CA ASN A 326 -2.20 14.50 -21.22
C ASN A 326 -3.34 14.49 -20.19
N GLN A 327 -3.06 14.22 -18.90
CA GLN A 327 -4.10 13.95 -17.89
C GLN A 327 -4.03 14.82 -16.64
N PHE A 328 -2.95 15.60 -16.45
CA PHE A 328 -2.84 16.44 -15.26
C PHE A 328 -3.87 17.58 -15.24
N SER A 329 -4.27 17.97 -14.04
CA SER A 329 -5.04 19.20 -13.80
C SER A 329 -4.21 20.20 -12.98
N GLU A 330 -4.72 21.41 -12.82
CA GLU A 330 -4.19 22.43 -11.92
C GLU A 330 -4.15 21.96 -10.44
N ASN A 331 -4.98 20.98 -10.08
CA ASN A 331 -5.04 20.41 -8.73
C ASN A 331 -4.11 19.21 -8.54
N SER A 332 -3.41 18.76 -9.57
CA SER A 332 -2.55 17.58 -9.48
C SER A 332 -1.22 17.86 -8.80
N LEU A 333 -0.67 16.82 -8.14
CA LEU A 333 0.71 16.75 -7.67
C LEU A 333 1.52 15.87 -8.63
N ILE A 334 2.62 16.37 -9.18
CA ILE A 334 3.42 15.68 -10.19
C ILE A 334 4.86 15.51 -9.69
N LEU A 335 5.38 14.29 -9.76
CA LEU A 335 6.72 13.93 -9.33
C LEU A 335 7.50 13.30 -10.50
N PHE A 336 8.50 14.00 -10.99
CA PHE A 336 9.40 13.54 -12.04
C PHE A 336 10.78 13.23 -11.47
N ASP A 337 11.33 12.06 -11.77
CA ASP A 337 12.68 11.64 -11.38
C ASP A 337 13.52 11.33 -12.62
N GLU A 338 14.48 12.20 -12.92
CA GLU A 338 15.50 12.02 -13.97
C GLU A 338 14.95 11.75 -15.38
N VAL A 339 13.87 12.46 -15.76
CA VAL A 339 13.32 12.40 -17.13
C VAL A 339 14.34 12.85 -18.17
N GLY A 340 14.42 12.12 -19.28
CA GLY A 340 15.32 12.34 -20.40
C GLY A 340 16.64 11.56 -20.33
N ARG A 341 16.87 10.76 -19.27
CA ARG A 341 18.16 10.10 -19.05
C ARG A 341 18.46 8.94 -20.02
N GLY A 342 17.43 8.31 -20.59
CA GLY A 342 17.57 7.15 -21.48
C GLY A 342 18.01 7.45 -22.92
N THR A 343 18.36 8.69 -23.26
CA THR A 343 18.70 9.14 -24.62
C THR A 343 19.96 10.01 -24.64
N SER A 344 20.30 10.61 -25.79
CA SER A 344 21.42 11.54 -25.93
C SER A 344 21.28 12.71 -24.92
N THR A 345 22.39 13.20 -24.39
CA THR A 345 22.37 14.22 -23.32
C THR A 345 21.63 15.49 -23.75
N TYR A 346 21.78 15.93 -25.00
CA TYR A 346 21.11 17.12 -25.51
C TYR A 346 19.64 16.89 -25.82
N ASP A 347 19.26 15.72 -26.36
CA ASP A 347 17.84 15.40 -26.57
C ASP A 347 17.11 15.27 -25.24
N GLY A 348 17.69 14.56 -24.28
CA GLY A 348 17.15 14.38 -22.94
C GLY A 348 16.95 15.71 -22.21
N LEU A 349 17.96 16.58 -22.23
CA LEU A 349 17.88 17.93 -21.70
C LEU A 349 16.77 18.74 -22.38
N SER A 350 16.69 18.71 -23.71
CA SER A 350 15.73 19.50 -24.49
C SER A 350 14.30 19.05 -24.21
N ILE A 351 14.05 17.74 -24.09
CA ILE A 351 12.75 17.19 -23.72
C ILE A 351 12.38 17.61 -22.30
N ALA A 352 13.29 17.43 -21.32
CA ALA A 352 13.04 17.81 -19.93
C ALA A 352 12.75 19.31 -19.78
N TRP A 353 13.46 20.15 -20.54
CA TRP A 353 13.24 21.59 -20.61
C TRP A 353 11.84 21.92 -21.13
N ALA A 354 11.47 21.35 -22.29
CA ALA A 354 10.16 21.57 -22.89
C ALA A 354 9.00 21.10 -22.00
N ILE A 355 9.20 20.01 -21.25
CA ILE A 355 8.23 19.52 -20.25
C ILE A 355 8.03 20.55 -19.14
N LEU A 356 9.13 21.07 -18.57
CA LEU A 356 9.04 22.08 -17.51
C LEU A 356 8.33 23.34 -18.00
N GLU A 357 8.67 23.84 -19.19
CA GLU A 357 7.97 24.99 -19.79
C GLU A 357 6.49 24.69 -20.01
N PHE A 358 6.15 23.53 -20.57
CA PHE A 358 4.76 23.14 -20.82
C PHE A 358 3.91 23.13 -19.55
N LEU A 359 4.47 22.68 -18.41
CA LEU A 359 3.78 22.70 -17.11
C LEU A 359 3.51 24.12 -16.60
N THR A 360 4.28 25.13 -17.03
CA THR A 360 4.06 26.53 -16.63
C THR A 360 2.93 27.21 -17.38
N VAL A 361 2.50 26.67 -18.52
CA VAL A 361 1.48 27.28 -19.39
C VAL A 361 0.10 27.30 -18.71
N LYS A 362 -0.23 26.30 -17.91
CA LYS A 362 -1.53 26.19 -17.24
C LYS A 362 -1.58 27.08 -15.99
N PHE A 363 -2.73 27.72 -15.73
CA PHE A 363 -2.95 28.54 -14.53
C PHE A 363 -4.29 28.19 -13.85
N PRO A 364 -4.32 27.90 -12.53
CA PRO A 364 -3.18 27.74 -11.64
C PRO A 364 -2.22 26.62 -12.07
N LYS A 365 -0.94 26.73 -11.69
CA LYS A 365 0.08 25.76 -12.11
C LYS A 365 -0.05 24.46 -11.31
N PRO A 366 0.18 23.29 -11.94
CA PRO A 366 0.23 22.02 -11.19
C PRO A 366 1.41 22.04 -10.21
N LYS A 367 1.19 21.46 -9.04
CA LYS A 367 2.24 21.34 -8.01
C LYS A 367 3.21 20.27 -8.49
N THR A 368 4.48 20.63 -8.70
CA THR A 368 5.44 19.73 -9.35
C THR A 368 6.76 19.70 -8.60
N ILE A 369 7.33 18.51 -8.42
CA ILE A 369 8.73 18.33 -8.05
C ILE A 369 9.42 17.62 -9.21
N PHE A 370 10.43 18.26 -9.78
CA PHE A 370 11.18 17.77 -10.92
C PHE A 370 12.63 17.51 -10.49
N ALA A 371 12.94 16.28 -10.10
CA ALA A 371 14.29 15.87 -9.78
C ALA A 371 15.11 15.60 -11.05
N THR A 372 16.30 16.19 -11.13
CA THR A 372 17.13 16.12 -12.34
C THR A 372 18.62 16.11 -12.03
N HIS A 373 19.38 15.55 -12.98
CA HIS A 373 20.84 15.66 -13.04
C HIS A 373 21.30 16.77 -14.00
N TYR A 374 20.39 17.35 -14.77
CA TYR A 374 20.67 18.46 -15.69
C TYR A 374 20.74 19.79 -14.92
N HIS A 375 21.94 20.29 -14.70
CA HIS A 375 22.15 21.58 -14.03
C HIS A 375 21.66 22.76 -14.87
N GLU A 376 21.66 22.62 -16.19
CA GLU A 376 21.17 23.61 -17.16
C GLU A 376 19.70 23.98 -16.90
N LEU A 377 18.86 23.04 -16.44
CA LEU A 377 17.44 23.29 -16.12
C LEU A 377 17.25 24.29 -14.97
N THR A 378 18.26 24.51 -14.13
CA THR A 378 18.17 25.50 -13.04
C THR A 378 18.09 26.93 -13.58
N GLU A 379 18.42 27.17 -14.84
CA GLU A 379 18.30 28.48 -15.49
C GLU A 379 16.84 28.90 -15.74
N LEU A 380 15.88 27.97 -15.61
CA LEU A 380 14.44 28.19 -15.81
C LEU A 380 13.72 28.91 -14.65
N GLU A 381 14.39 29.20 -13.54
CA GLU A 381 13.81 29.93 -12.38
C GLU A 381 13.37 31.38 -12.70
N LYS A 382 13.49 31.85 -13.95
CA LYS A 382 13.18 33.21 -14.42
C LYS A 382 11.67 33.49 -14.57
N GLY A 383 10.90 33.42 -13.49
CA GLY A 383 9.62 34.14 -13.37
C GLY A 383 8.32 33.39 -13.72
N ASN A 384 8.37 32.10 -14.05
CA ASN A 384 7.17 31.32 -14.44
C ASN A 384 6.69 30.32 -13.37
N GLY A 385 6.89 30.64 -12.09
CA GLY A 385 6.50 29.74 -11.00
C GLY A 385 7.41 28.54 -10.78
N ILE A 386 8.59 28.57 -11.41
CA ILE A 386 9.67 27.59 -11.22
C ILE A 386 10.65 28.15 -10.18
N PHE A 387 11.08 27.32 -9.24
CA PHE A 387 12.13 27.65 -8.29
C PHE A 387 13.09 26.47 -8.09
N ASN A 388 14.33 26.77 -7.69
CA ASN A 388 15.35 25.76 -7.53
C ASN A 388 15.45 25.25 -6.09
N LEU A 389 15.60 23.93 -5.97
CA LEU A 389 15.97 23.21 -4.76
C LEU A 389 17.24 22.40 -5.03
N TYR A 390 18.04 22.19 -3.99
CA TYR A 390 19.17 21.28 -4.04
C TYR A 390 19.32 20.50 -2.74
N LEU A 391 19.90 19.30 -2.83
CA LEU A 391 20.33 18.55 -1.65
C LEU A 391 21.73 19.00 -1.21
N ASP A 392 21.82 19.41 0.05
CA ASP A 392 23.01 19.95 0.65
C ASP A 392 24.08 18.88 0.87
N THR A 393 25.32 19.24 0.56
CA THR A 393 26.49 18.41 0.70
C THR A 393 27.56 19.16 1.47
N PHE A 394 28.31 18.46 2.29
CA PHE A 394 29.43 19.02 3.04
C PHE A 394 30.71 18.34 2.58
N GLU A 395 31.69 19.12 2.12
CA GLU A 395 33.01 18.64 1.71
C GLU A 395 34.05 19.00 2.77
N LYS A 396 34.81 18.01 3.25
CA LYS A 396 35.94 18.20 4.15
C LYS A 396 37.04 17.21 3.81
N GLU A 397 38.27 17.70 3.63
CA GLU A 397 39.47 16.87 3.41
C GLU A 397 39.34 15.89 2.22
N GLY A 398 38.55 16.27 1.20
CA GLY A 398 38.30 15.44 0.03
C GLY A 398 37.23 14.37 0.22
N GLU A 399 36.58 14.32 1.38
CA GLU A 399 35.37 13.52 1.64
C GLU A 399 34.11 14.39 1.54
N ILE A 400 33.07 13.84 0.93
CA ILE A 400 31.75 14.48 0.79
C ILE A 400 30.73 13.70 1.61
N LEU A 401 30.11 14.41 2.54
CA LEU A 401 29.00 13.93 3.34
C LEU A 401 27.68 14.45 2.74
N PHE A 402 26.77 13.53 2.43
CA PHE A 402 25.41 13.87 2.02
C PHE A 402 24.57 14.20 3.26
N LEU A 403 24.25 15.47 3.45
CA LEU A 403 23.48 15.91 4.63
C LEU A 403 22.00 15.54 4.54
N LYS A 404 21.52 15.05 3.39
CA LYS A 404 20.11 14.70 3.11
C LYS A 404 19.14 15.87 3.37
N LYS A 405 19.65 17.10 3.44
CA LYS A 405 18.90 18.33 3.71
C LYS A 405 18.62 19.06 2.41
N VAL A 406 17.35 19.35 2.12
CA VAL A 406 16.92 20.13 0.96
C VAL A 406 17.01 21.63 1.30
N LYS A 407 17.64 22.41 0.42
CA LYS A 407 17.80 23.86 0.51
C LYS A 407 17.35 24.55 -0.77
N ARG A 408 16.91 25.80 -0.66
CA ARG A 408 16.53 26.64 -1.81
C ARG A 408 17.76 27.19 -2.51
N GLY A 409 17.70 27.25 -3.84
CA GLY A 409 18.76 27.75 -4.70
C GLY A 409 19.38 26.66 -5.58
N LYS A 410 20.51 27.00 -6.21
CA LYS A 410 21.23 26.12 -7.13
C LYS A 410 22.40 25.45 -6.42
N SER A 411 22.61 24.15 -6.66
CA SER A 411 23.85 23.48 -6.25
C SER A 411 25.05 24.12 -6.95
N LYS A 412 26.17 24.26 -6.23
CA LYS A 412 27.41 24.84 -6.77
C LYS A 412 28.30 23.83 -7.51
N GLN A 413 28.05 22.52 -7.35
CA GLN A 413 28.98 21.47 -7.80
C GLN A 413 28.26 20.16 -8.20
N SER A 414 28.89 19.41 -9.10
CA SER A 414 28.51 18.06 -9.50
C SER A 414 29.53 17.05 -8.96
N PHE A 415 29.06 15.99 -8.30
CA PHE A 415 29.93 15.09 -7.50
C PHE A 415 30.09 13.68 -8.09
N GLY A 416 29.83 13.51 -9.40
CA GLY A 416 29.84 12.18 -10.04
C GLY A 416 31.16 11.42 -9.89
N ILE A 417 32.30 12.12 -10.09
CA ILE A 417 33.64 11.51 -9.96
C ILE A 417 33.93 11.10 -8.50
N TYR A 418 33.43 11.85 -7.53
CA TYR A 418 33.58 11.52 -6.13
C TYR A 418 32.74 10.29 -5.74
N VAL A 419 31.50 10.19 -6.22
CA VAL A 419 30.65 8.99 -6.01
C VAL A 419 31.32 7.75 -6.60
N ALA A 420 31.97 7.89 -7.77
CA ALA A 420 32.80 6.84 -8.35
C ALA A 420 33.95 6.40 -7.40
N LYS A 421 34.64 7.36 -6.77
CA LYS A 421 35.70 7.05 -5.77
C LYS A 421 35.13 6.30 -4.56
N LEU A 422 33.98 6.72 -4.03
CA LEU A 422 33.28 6.01 -2.93
C LEU A 422 32.86 4.58 -3.31
N ALA A 423 32.50 4.35 -4.57
CA ALA A 423 32.18 3.02 -5.07
C ALA A 423 33.41 2.09 -5.23
N GLY A 424 34.61 2.59 -4.92
CA GLY A 424 35.86 1.82 -4.98
C GLY A 424 36.59 1.91 -6.33
N ILE A 425 36.26 2.88 -7.18
CA ILE A 425 37.03 3.11 -8.42
C ILE A 425 38.46 3.55 -8.06
N PRO A 426 39.50 2.97 -8.70
CA PRO A 426 40.90 3.32 -8.42
C PRO A 426 41.20 4.81 -8.57
N GLU A 427 42.03 5.36 -7.67
CA GLU A 427 42.36 6.79 -7.65
C GLU A 427 42.94 7.28 -8.98
N THR A 428 43.76 6.48 -9.65
CA THR A 428 44.33 6.80 -10.97
C THR A 428 43.26 7.04 -12.04
N VAL A 429 42.12 6.33 -11.97
CA VAL A 429 40.98 6.51 -12.88
C VAL A 429 40.19 7.75 -12.49
N SER A 430 39.93 7.95 -11.19
CA SER A 430 39.21 9.14 -10.70
C SER A 430 39.96 10.44 -10.98
N ASP A 431 41.28 10.46 -10.81
CA ASP A 431 42.11 11.63 -11.09
C ASP A 431 42.16 11.93 -12.58
N ARG A 432 42.29 10.89 -13.43
CA ARG A 432 42.17 11.07 -14.89
C ARG A 432 40.80 11.61 -15.29
N ALA A 433 39.72 11.15 -14.67
CA ALA A 433 38.38 11.66 -14.92
C ALA A 433 38.24 13.15 -14.54
N LYS A 434 38.90 13.60 -13.45
CA LYS A 434 38.93 15.02 -13.06
C LYS A 434 39.64 15.87 -14.12
N GLU A 435 40.78 15.44 -14.61
CA GLU A 435 41.51 16.15 -15.68
C GLU A 435 40.64 16.31 -16.94
N ILE A 436 39.95 15.25 -17.35
CA ILE A 436 39.05 15.27 -18.50
C ILE A 436 37.88 16.24 -18.25
N LEU A 437 37.29 16.22 -17.05
CA LEU A 437 36.18 17.12 -16.69
C LEU A 437 36.60 18.59 -16.77
N VAL A 438 37.77 18.94 -16.22
CA VAL A 438 38.33 20.30 -16.31
C VAL A 438 38.49 20.73 -17.76
N GLY A 439 38.97 19.83 -18.63
CA GLY A 439 39.10 20.09 -20.08
C GLY A 439 37.76 20.27 -20.81
N LEU A 440 36.69 19.58 -20.38
CA LEU A 440 35.35 19.73 -20.94
C LEU A 440 34.67 21.03 -20.48
N GLU A 441 34.85 21.41 -19.21
CA GLU A 441 34.33 22.66 -18.65
C GLU A 441 35.04 23.89 -19.25
N SER A 442 36.36 23.81 -19.46
CA SER A 442 37.12 24.89 -20.10
C SER A 442 36.71 25.10 -21.55
N LYS A 443 36.48 24.02 -22.32
CA LYS A 443 35.92 24.11 -23.68
C LYS A 443 34.52 24.72 -23.70
N LYS A 444 33.62 24.33 -22.77
CA LYS A 444 32.30 24.97 -22.62
C LYS A 444 32.42 26.48 -22.33
N ARG A 445 33.43 26.91 -21.57
CA ARG A 445 33.70 28.34 -21.30
C ARG A 445 34.34 29.07 -22.49
N GLU A 446 35.30 28.47 -23.19
CA GLU A 446 35.93 29.07 -24.37
C GLU A 446 34.94 29.26 -25.53
N ILE A 447 34.01 28.32 -25.73
CA ILE A 447 32.92 28.46 -26.70
C ILE A 447 31.98 29.62 -26.32
N LYS A 448 31.69 29.82 -25.02
CA LYS A 448 30.91 30.97 -24.52
C LYS A 448 31.63 32.32 -24.63
N ILE A 449 32.97 32.34 -24.68
CA ILE A 449 33.77 33.58 -24.71
C ILE A 449 34.09 34.00 -26.16
N LYS A 450 34.17 33.05 -27.11
CA LYS A 450 34.42 33.36 -28.54
C LYS A 450 33.17 33.71 -29.34
N ASN A 451 31.99 33.29 -28.89
CA ASN A 451 30.72 33.69 -29.47
C ASN A 451 29.97 34.54 -28.44
N GLU A 452 30.01 35.87 -28.59
CA GLU A 452 28.90 36.71 -28.13
C GLU A 452 27.69 36.43 -29.02
N GLU A 453 27.10 35.25 -28.84
CA GLU A 453 25.76 34.92 -29.32
C GLU A 453 24.89 34.59 -28.11
N PRO A 454 23.57 34.83 -28.21
CA PRO A 454 22.64 34.70 -27.09
C PRO A 454 22.73 33.27 -26.54
N SER A 455 22.44 33.09 -25.25
CA SER A 455 22.26 31.75 -24.66
C SER A 455 21.54 30.83 -25.65
N LEU A 456 21.99 29.57 -25.78
CA LEU A 456 21.49 28.57 -26.74
C LEU A 456 19.95 28.39 -26.77
N PHE A 457 19.23 28.96 -25.79
CA PHE A 457 17.78 28.97 -25.61
C PHE A 457 17.14 30.38 -25.51
N ALA A 458 17.89 31.48 -25.65
CA ALA A 458 17.32 32.84 -25.69
C ALA A 458 16.43 33.05 -26.92
N GLY A 459 16.71 32.36 -28.03
CA GLY A 459 15.89 32.43 -29.24
C GLY A 459 14.52 31.75 -29.15
N LEU A 460 14.22 31.00 -28.07
CA LEU A 460 12.93 30.33 -27.87
C LEU A 460 11.96 31.11 -26.96
N MET A 461 12.43 32.20 -26.32
CA MET A 461 11.60 33.02 -25.43
C MET A 461 10.88 34.19 -26.12
N ASP A 462 11.13 34.44 -27.41
CA ASP A 462 10.41 35.46 -28.19
C ASP A 462 9.32 34.84 -29.06
N ASN A 463 8.28 34.32 -28.42
CA ASN A 463 6.98 34.06 -29.06
C ASN A 463 5.95 35.14 -28.66
N HIS A 464 6.39 36.39 -28.68
CA HIS A 464 5.50 37.51 -28.94
C HIS A 464 5.67 37.90 -30.40
N THR A 465 4.59 37.75 -31.18
CA THR A 465 4.35 38.34 -32.50
C THR A 465 5.41 39.37 -32.89
N SER A 466 6.29 39.00 -33.83
CA SER A 466 7.22 39.93 -34.46
C SER A 466 6.42 41.01 -35.19
N ASN A 467 6.11 42.13 -34.51
CA ASN A 467 5.64 43.34 -35.15
C ASN A 467 6.83 43.96 -35.88
N LEU A 468 7.13 43.43 -37.08
CA LEU A 468 8.00 44.10 -38.03
C LEU A 468 7.39 45.48 -38.29
N SER A 469 8.19 46.53 -38.20
CA SER A 469 7.75 47.86 -38.60
C SER A 469 7.36 47.83 -40.09
N PRO A 470 6.46 48.73 -40.55
CA PRO A 470 6.06 48.79 -41.96
C PRO A 470 7.23 48.94 -42.95
N ASN A 471 8.35 49.49 -42.47
CA ASN A 471 9.58 49.64 -43.23
C ASN A 471 10.38 48.33 -43.32
N GLU A 472 10.42 47.54 -42.24
CA GLU A 472 11.06 46.22 -42.23
C GLU A 472 10.30 45.21 -43.10
N GLU A 473 8.95 45.24 -43.12
CA GLU A 473 8.15 44.42 -44.04
C GLU A 473 8.41 44.77 -45.51
N LYS A 474 8.56 46.07 -45.83
CA LYS A 474 8.89 46.52 -47.19
C LYS A 474 10.26 46.02 -47.64
N VAL A 475 11.26 46.06 -46.76
CA VAL A 475 12.61 45.55 -47.03
C VAL A 475 12.58 44.03 -47.25
N LEU A 476 11.89 43.29 -46.38
CA LEU A 476 11.73 41.84 -46.52
C LEU A 476 11.02 41.45 -47.82
N LYS A 477 9.97 42.17 -48.20
CA LYS A 477 9.26 41.93 -49.46
C LYS A 477 10.15 42.20 -50.67
N ARG A 478 10.96 43.27 -50.63
CA ARG A 478 11.89 43.61 -51.71
C ARG A 478 13.02 42.57 -51.85
N LEU A 479 13.60 42.14 -50.73
CA LEU A 479 14.63 41.09 -50.71
C LEU A 479 14.13 39.76 -51.30
N ARG A 480 12.88 39.37 -51.03
CA ARG A 480 12.28 38.14 -51.60
C ARG A 480 12.06 38.19 -53.12
N GLN A 481 12.09 39.37 -53.72
CA GLN A 481 11.86 39.58 -55.16
C GLN A 481 13.16 39.74 -55.95
N ILE A 482 14.31 39.66 -55.28
CA ILE A 482 15.62 39.84 -55.88
C ILE A 482 16.24 38.45 -56.12
N ASP A 483 16.69 38.19 -57.35
CA ASP A 483 17.56 37.05 -57.66
C ASP A 483 19.01 37.54 -57.75
N PRO A 484 19.87 37.24 -56.76
CA PRO A 484 21.25 37.73 -56.72
C PRO A 484 22.11 37.27 -57.91
N ASN A 485 21.74 36.18 -58.57
CA ASN A 485 22.52 35.62 -59.68
C ASN A 485 22.25 36.32 -61.02
N GLN A 486 21.25 37.21 -61.07
CA GLN A 486 20.86 37.93 -62.30
C GLN A 486 21.12 39.43 -62.24
N ILE A 487 21.85 39.91 -61.23
CA ILE A 487 22.07 41.34 -61.02
C ILE A 487 23.57 41.67 -61.12
N PRO A 488 23.97 42.66 -61.96
CA PRO A 488 25.32 43.16 -62.02
C PRO A 488 25.81 43.73 -60.67
N PRO A 489 27.10 43.60 -60.32
CA PRO A 489 27.62 43.98 -58.99
C PRO A 489 27.35 45.43 -58.57
N LEU A 490 27.38 46.38 -59.51
CA LEU A 490 27.07 47.80 -59.25
C LEU A 490 25.60 48.03 -58.89
N GLU A 491 24.70 47.26 -59.49
CA GLU A 491 23.26 47.35 -59.25
C GLU A 491 22.90 46.69 -57.91
N ALA A 492 23.59 45.61 -57.54
CA ALA A 492 23.48 45.01 -56.21
C ALA A 492 23.87 45.99 -55.09
N LEU A 493 24.94 46.78 -55.27
CA LEU A 493 25.33 47.83 -54.33
C LEU A 493 24.29 48.95 -54.24
N SER A 494 23.68 49.33 -55.36
CA SER A 494 22.60 50.33 -55.40
C SER A 494 21.35 49.85 -54.65
N ILE A 495 20.96 48.60 -54.83
CA ILE A 495 19.84 47.97 -54.13
C ILE A 495 20.11 47.91 -52.62
N LEU A 496 21.36 47.62 -52.21
CA LEU A 496 21.73 47.62 -50.79
C LEU A 496 21.63 49.02 -50.15
N ASP A 497 22.01 50.08 -50.87
CA ASP A 497 21.81 51.47 -50.37
C ASP A 497 20.32 51.82 -50.27
N GLU A 498 19.51 51.40 -51.26
CA GLU A 498 18.05 51.58 -51.25
C GLU A 498 17.41 50.91 -50.02
N LEU A 499 17.71 49.63 -49.77
CA LEU A 499 17.17 48.89 -48.62
C LEU A 499 17.60 49.53 -47.29
N LYS A 500 18.84 50.04 -47.21
CA LYS A 500 19.35 50.74 -46.03
C LYS A 500 18.66 52.09 -45.81
N ARG A 501 18.22 52.77 -46.86
CA ARG A 501 17.41 53.99 -46.76
C ARG A 501 15.98 53.71 -46.31
N ILE A 502 15.40 52.59 -46.72
CA ILE A 502 14.03 52.21 -46.29
C ILE A 502 14.00 51.88 -44.80
N LEU A 503 15.09 51.34 -44.24
CA LEU A 503 15.24 51.03 -42.81
C LEU A 503 15.59 52.24 -41.92
N LYS A 504 15.99 53.37 -42.51
CA LYS A 504 16.19 54.63 -41.78
C LYS A 504 14.92 55.45 -41.76
#